data_AF-A0A529Y1W1-F1
#
_entry.id   AF-A0A529Y1W1-F1
#
_cell.length_a   1.000
_cell.length_b   1.000
_cell.length_c   1.000
_cell.angle_alpha   90.00
_cell.angle_beta   90.00
_cell.angle_gamma   90.00
#
_symmetry.space_group_name_H-M   'P 1'
#
loop_
_entity.id
_entity.type
_entity.pdbx_description
1 polymer ?
#
loop_
_entity_poly.entity_id
_entity_poly.type
_entity_poly.pdbx_seq_one_letter_code
_entity_poly.pdbx_strand_id
1 'polypeptide(L)'
;MSAFRSDFLRIMSERGFIHQISDESGLDKLFATETVSAYIGFDATARSLHAGSLIQIMMLHWLQQTGHRPIALMGGGTTMIGDPSFKDEARKLLTPE
;
A
#
# COMPACT_ATOMS: atom_id res chain seq x y z
N MET A 1 12.10 15.31 -12.67
CA MET A 1 11.39 14.04 -12.88
C MET A 1 12.44 12.95 -12.83
N SER A 2 12.53 12.18 -11.73
CA SER A 2 13.42 11.02 -11.72
C SER A 2 12.84 10.00 -12.69
N ALA A 3 13.61 9.65 -13.71
CA ALA A 3 13.22 8.63 -14.67
C ALA A 3 13.54 7.27 -14.05
N PHE A 4 12.61 6.75 -13.24
CA PHE A 4 12.68 5.38 -12.73
C PHE A 4 12.87 4.39 -13.87
N ARG A 5 13.76 3.41 -13.68
CA ARG A 5 14.04 2.34 -14.65
C ARG A 5 12.99 1.24 -14.59
N SER A 6 12.44 0.97 -13.40
CA SER A 6 11.40 -0.02 -13.21
C SER A 6 10.04 0.50 -13.67
N ASP A 7 9.28 -0.36 -14.35
CA ASP A 7 7.94 0.00 -14.84
C ASP A 7 7.00 0.36 -13.69
N PHE A 8 7.10 -0.35 -12.57
CA PHE A 8 6.28 -0.09 -11.38
C PHE A 8 6.50 1.33 -10.85
N LEU A 9 7.74 1.69 -10.49
CA LEU A 9 8.00 3.00 -9.87
C LEU A 9 7.80 4.15 -10.86
N ARG A 10 8.04 3.92 -12.15
CA ARG A 10 7.71 4.89 -13.20
C ARG A 10 6.21 5.19 -13.23
N ILE A 11 5.35 4.17 -13.23
CA ILE A 11 3.88 4.37 -13.18
C ILE A 11 3.47 5.04 -11.87
N MET A 12 4.04 4.65 -10.72
CA MET A 12 3.74 5.28 -9.44
C MET A 12 4.11 6.76 -9.43
N SER A 13 5.24 7.14 -10.06
CA SER A 13 5.70 8.52 -10.19
C SER A 13 4.83 9.34 -11.16
N GLU A 14 4.59 8.83 -12.37
CA GLU A 14 3.78 9.48 -13.41
C GLU A 14 2.34 9.75 -12.93
N ARG A 15 1.79 8.85 -12.11
CA ARG A 15 0.43 8.99 -11.55
C ARG A 15 0.38 9.80 -10.25
N GLY A 16 1.52 10.21 -9.70
CA GLY A 16 1.58 10.97 -8.45
C GLY A 16 1.20 10.16 -7.20
N PHE A 17 1.43 8.85 -7.19
CA PHE A 17 1.12 7.97 -6.06
C PHE A 17 2.22 7.94 -4.98
N ILE A 18 3.41 8.48 -5.28
CA ILE A 18 4.55 8.49 -4.38
C ILE A 18 4.51 9.74 -3.51
N HIS A 19 4.38 9.56 -2.20
CA HIS A 19 4.63 10.61 -1.21
C HIS A 19 6.07 10.55 -0.67
N GLN A 20 6.52 9.34 -0.29
CA GLN A 20 7.83 9.09 0.29
C GLN A 20 8.36 7.71 -0.16
N ILE A 21 9.67 7.59 -0.26
CA ILE A 21 10.39 6.34 -0.54
C ILE A 21 11.56 6.25 0.43
N SER A 22 11.82 5.06 0.99
CA SER A 22 12.91 4.82 1.93
C SER A 22 14.30 4.88 1.27
N ASP A 23 14.50 4.15 0.18
CA ASP A 23 15.69 4.18 -0.67
C ASP A 23 15.26 4.13 -2.14
N GLU A 24 15.23 5.29 -2.79
CA GLU A 24 14.78 5.43 -4.18
C GLU A 24 15.60 4.58 -5.14
N SER A 25 16.93 4.56 -4.95
CA SER A 25 17.87 3.91 -5.86
C SER A 25 17.86 2.39 -5.73
N GLY A 26 17.84 1.88 -4.48
CA GLY A 26 17.78 0.46 -4.20
C GLY A 26 16.45 -0.14 -4.62
N LEU A 27 15.35 0.57 -4.37
CA LEU A 27 14.02 0.12 -4.73
C LEU A 27 13.84 0.03 -6.25
N ASP A 28 14.26 1.06 -7.00
CA ASP A 28 14.19 1.04 -8.47
C ASP A 28 15.03 -0.08 -9.09
N LYS A 29 16.23 -0.31 -8.54
CA LYS A 29 17.07 -1.44 -8.96
C LYS A 29 16.36 -2.78 -8.70
N LEU A 30 15.80 -2.98 -7.50
CA LEU A 30 15.12 -4.21 -7.12
C LEU A 30 13.95 -4.51 -8.07
N PHE A 31 13.06 -3.54 -8.27
CA PHE A 31 11.91 -3.68 -9.16
C PHE A 31 12.29 -3.85 -10.64
N ALA A 32 13.49 -3.43 -11.05
CA ALA A 32 13.99 -3.64 -12.40
C ALA A 32 14.67 -5.01 -12.61
N THR A 33 15.10 -5.70 -11.55
CA THR A 33 15.89 -6.94 -11.66
C THR A 33 15.13 -8.20 -11.29
N GLU A 34 14.10 -8.11 -10.46
CA GLU A 34 13.41 -9.30 -9.94
C GLU A 34 11.91 -9.11 -9.73
N THR A 35 11.22 -10.23 -9.51
CA THR A 35 9.80 -10.26 -9.15
C THR A 35 9.63 -9.97 -7.67
N VAL A 36 9.35 -8.71 -7.33
CA VAL A 36 9.14 -8.28 -5.95
C VAL A 36 7.78 -8.77 -5.41
N SER A 37 7.75 -9.22 -4.15
CA SER A 37 6.50 -9.41 -3.41
C SER A 37 6.30 -8.25 -2.44
N ALA A 38 5.17 -7.57 -2.50
CA ALA A 38 4.85 -6.45 -1.60
C ALA A 38 3.40 -6.50 -1.15
N TYR A 39 3.11 -5.88 0.00
CA TYR A 39 1.81 -5.91 0.62
C TYR A 39 1.26 -4.52 0.90
N ILE A 40 -0.07 -4.42 0.95
CA ILE A 40 -0.76 -3.31 1.60
C ILE A 40 -1.75 -3.89 2.60
N GLY A 41 -1.72 -3.35 3.82
CA GLY A 41 -2.64 -3.69 4.89
C GLY A 41 -3.93 -2.88 4.84
N PHE A 42 -5.06 -3.56 5.04
CA PHE A 42 -6.37 -2.96 5.23
C PHE A 42 -6.94 -3.39 6.58
N ASP A 43 -7.22 -2.45 7.46
CA ASP A 43 -7.97 -2.72 8.68
C ASP A 43 -9.48 -2.75 8.39
N ALA A 44 -10.18 -3.74 8.93
CA ALA A 44 -11.62 -3.95 8.74
C ALA A 44 -12.44 -3.02 9.66
N THR A 45 -12.17 -1.71 9.64
CA THR A 45 -12.84 -0.74 10.52
C THR A 45 -14.27 -0.40 10.09
N ALA A 46 -14.72 -0.92 8.95
CA ALA A 46 -16.05 -0.77 8.40
C ALA A 46 -16.45 -2.02 7.61
N ARG A 47 -17.75 -2.18 7.34
CA ARG A 47 -18.29 -3.30 6.54
C ARG A 47 -17.85 -3.31 5.07
N SER A 48 -17.28 -2.21 4.59
CA SER A 48 -16.81 -2.06 3.21
C SER A 48 -15.63 -1.09 3.15
N LEU A 49 -14.77 -1.28 2.15
CA LEU A 49 -13.76 -0.29 1.78
C LEU A 49 -14.46 0.89 1.09
N HIS A 50 -13.88 2.08 1.23
CA HIS A 50 -14.40 3.30 0.61
C HIS A 50 -13.37 3.93 -0.34
N ALA A 51 -13.74 5.04 -0.99
CA ALA A 51 -12.88 5.73 -1.95
C ALA A 51 -11.46 6.07 -1.43
N GLY A 52 -11.32 6.32 -0.12
CA GLY A 52 -10.00 6.53 0.51
C GLY A 52 -9.02 5.34 0.40
N SER A 53 -9.52 4.12 0.19
CA SER A 53 -8.69 2.92 -0.01
C SER A 53 -8.34 2.68 -1.48
N LEU A 54 -8.91 3.47 -2.41
CA LEU A 54 -8.79 3.22 -3.84
C LEU A 54 -7.35 3.35 -4.33
N ILE A 55 -6.60 4.35 -3.85
CA ILE A 55 -5.19 4.53 -4.26
C ILE A 55 -4.37 3.30 -3.91
N GLN A 56 -4.51 2.80 -2.69
CA GLN A 56 -3.86 1.58 -2.21
C GLN A 56 -4.23 0.35 -3.08
N ILE A 57 -5.52 0.18 -3.40
CA ILE A 57 -5.97 -0.91 -4.27
C ILE A 57 -5.35 -0.78 -5.67
N MET A 58 -5.31 0.43 -6.23
CA MET A 58 -4.70 0.68 -7.53
C MET A 58 -3.19 0.44 -7.53
N MET A 59 -2.49 0.71 -6.43
CA MET A 59 -1.07 0.37 -6.29
C MET A 59 -0.85 -1.15 -6.35
N LEU A 60 -1.67 -1.95 -5.65
CA LEU A 60 -1.59 -3.42 -5.76
C LEU A 60 -1.93 -3.92 -7.17
N HIS A 61 -2.90 -3.30 -7.84
CA HIS A 61 -3.22 -3.60 -9.23
C HIS A 61 -2.01 -3.36 -10.14
N TRP A 62 -1.40 -2.17 -10.07
CA TRP A 62 -0.23 -1.85 -10.90
C TRP A 62 0.98 -2.72 -10.55
N LEU A 63 1.17 -3.04 -9.28
CA LEU A 63 2.18 -3.99 -8.84
C LEU A 63 2.02 -5.34 -9.57
N GLN A 64 0.79 -5.85 -9.69
CA GLN A 64 0.51 -7.05 -10.47
C GLN A 64 0.73 -6.84 -11.98
N GLN A 65 0.24 -5.74 -12.53
CA GLN A 65 0.32 -5.46 -13.98
C GLN A 65 1.76 -5.31 -14.47
N THR A 66 2.68 -4.85 -13.63
CA THR A 66 4.11 -4.77 -13.96
C THR A 66 4.88 -6.04 -13.62
N GLY A 67 4.19 -7.16 -13.34
CA GLY A 67 4.79 -8.48 -13.19
C GLY A 67 5.27 -8.83 -11.78
N HIS A 68 4.83 -8.10 -10.75
CA HIS A 68 5.16 -8.37 -9.35
C HIS A 68 4.02 -9.06 -8.60
N ARG A 69 4.26 -9.47 -7.35
CA ARG A 69 3.32 -10.27 -6.57
C ARG A 69 2.67 -9.43 -5.46
N PRO A 70 1.44 -8.92 -5.66
CA PRO A 70 0.72 -8.19 -4.62
C PRO A 70 0.20 -9.13 -3.52
N ILE A 71 0.16 -8.62 -2.30
CA ILE A 71 -0.48 -9.25 -1.14
C ILE A 71 -1.44 -8.23 -0.52
N ALA A 72 -2.75 -8.49 -0.60
CA ALA A 72 -3.74 -7.73 0.17
C ALA A 72 -3.85 -8.36 1.57
N LEU A 73 -3.39 -7.66 2.60
CA LEU A 73 -3.39 -8.15 3.98
C LEU A 73 -4.60 -7.56 4.72
N MET A 74 -5.47 -8.42 5.25
CA MET A 74 -6.58 -8.00 6.11
C MET A 74 -6.15 -8.03 7.59
N GLY A 75 -6.19 -6.89 8.25
CA GLY A 75 -5.68 -6.69 9.61
C GLY A 75 -6.62 -7.18 10.71
N GLY A 76 -6.88 -8.48 10.84
CA GLY A 76 -7.79 -9.01 11.87
C GLY A 76 -7.39 -8.63 13.31
N GLY A 77 -6.08 -8.66 13.63
CA GLY A 77 -5.55 -8.28 14.94
C GLY A 77 -5.40 -6.77 15.14
N THR A 78 -4.89 -6.04 14.14
CA THR A 78 -4.69 -4.58 14.19
C THR A 78 -6.01 -3.82 14.23
N THR A 79 -7.05 -4.33 13.58
CA THR A 79 -8.41 -3.79 13.65
C THR A 79 -8.95 -3.76 15.08
N MET A 80 -8.62 -4.75 15.92
CA MET A 80 -9.11 -4.81 17.30
C MET A 80 -8.43 -3.80 18.23
N ILE A 81 -7.17 -3.45 17.95
CA ILE A 81 -6.41 -2.48 18.74
C ILE A 81 -6.68 -1.05 18.25
N GLY A 82 -6.78 -0.88 16.93
CA GLY A 82 -6.90 0.41 16.26
C GLY A 82 -5.54 1.08 16.07
N ASP A 83 -5.18 1.38 14.82
CA ASP A 83 -3.98 2.18 14.52
C ASP A 83 -4.18 3.65 15.01
N PRO A 84 -3.33 4.15 15.93
CA PRO A 84 -3.38 5.52 16.47
C PRO A 84 -2.80 6.56 15.50
N SER A 85 -2.22 6.14 14.37
CA SER A 85 -1.59 7.05 13.42
C SER A 85 -2.55 8.16 12.97
N PHE A 86 -2.22 9.41 13.32
CA PHE A 86 -2.91 10.66 12.97
C PHE A 86 -4.28 10.94 13.63
N LYS A 87 -4.64 10.29 14.75
CA LYS A 87 -5.88 10.62 15.48
C LYS A 87 -5.60 10.99 16.94
N ASP A 88 -6.12 12.14 17.36
CA ASP A 88 -6.00 12.66 18.74
C ASP A 88 -6.90 11.92 19.75
N GLU A 89 -7.90 11.18 19.28
CA GLU A 89 -8.81 10.40 20.13
C GLU A 89 -8.64 8.89 19.94
N ALA A 90 -8.58 8.17 21.06
CA ALA A 90 -8.56 6.71 21.07
C ALA A 90 -9.82 6.15 20.38
N ARG A 91 -9.64 5.24 19.41
CA ARG A 91 -10.79 4.63 18.71
C ARG A 91 -11.58 3.75 19.68
N LYS A 92 -12.90 3.71 19.48
CA LYS A 92 -13.76 2.71 20.14
C LYS A 92 -13.31 1.31 19.73
N LEU A 93 -13.05 0.46 20.73
CA LEU A 93 -12.79 -0.96 20.52
C LEU A 93 -13.97 -1.59 19.77
N LEU A 94 -13.67 -2.35 18.72
CA LEU A 94 -14.66 -3.11 17.97
C LEU A 94 -14.93 -4.43 18.69
N THR A 95 -16.21 -4.81 18.81
CA THR A 95 -16.60 -6.13 19.31
C THR A 95 -16.47 -7.18 18.19
N PRO A 96 -16.12 -8.44 18.48
CA PRO A 96 -15.90 -9.50 17.49
C PRO A 96 -17.11 -9.94 16.65
N GLU A 97 -18.19 -9.16 16.59
CA GLU A 97 -19.52 -9.53 16.06
C GLU A 97 -19.92 -8.71 14.84
#